data_AF-R7LP94-F1
#
_entry.id   AF-R7LP94-F1
#
_cell.length_a   1.000
_cell.length_b   1.000
_cell.length_c   1.000
_cell.angle_alpha   90.00
_cell.angle_beta   90.00
_cell.angle_gamma   90.00
#
_symmetry.space_group_name_H-M   'P 1'
#
loop_
_entity.id
_entity.type
_entity.pdbx_description
1 polymer ?
#
loop_
_entity_poly.entity_id
_entity_poly.type
_entity_poly.pdbx_seq_one_letter_code
_entity_poly.pdbx_strand_id
1 'polypeptide(L)'
;MKEELSIKKLQECIKNIDHKNNSSDKYMLKLMEEVGELAEVVRKNKRMEKGETIKGTIEEELSDVLYYIVCIANINDIDLQECLYLKEKINCEKYKRKNMFDK
;
A
#
# COMPACT_ATOMS: atom_id res chain seq x y z
N MET A 1 -7.64 7.48 -21.91
CA MET A 1 -8.23 6.80 -20.75
C MET A 1 -7.06 6.30 -19.92
N LYS A 2 -6.87 6.74 -18.67
CA LYS A 2 -5.81 6.14 -17.85
C LYS A 2 -6.16 4.66 -17.67
N GLU A 3 -5.19 3.77 -17.89
CA GLU A 3 -5.37 2.35 -17.59
C GLU A 3 -5.75 2.19 -16.11
N GLU A 4 -6.59 1.20 -15.82
CA GLU A 4 -6.98 0.87 -14.45
C GLU A 4 -5.75 0.40 -13.68
N LEU A 5 -5.49 1.02 -12.52
CA LEU A 5 -4.34 0.69 -11.69
C LEU A 5 -4.68 -0.53 -10.82
N SER A 6 -4.05 -1.68 -11.11
CA SER A 6 -4.08 -2.86 -10.24
C SER A 6 -2.92 -2.85 -9.25
N ILE A 7 -3.01 -3.68 -8.19
CA ILE A 7 -1.87 -3.87 -7.26
C ILE A 7 -0.66 -4.41 -8.00
N LYS A 8 -0.86 -5.37 -8.90
CA LYS A 8 0.23 -5.89 -9.74
C LYS A 8 0.86 -4.78 -10.60
N LYS A 9 0.05 -3.89 -11.18
CA LYS A 9 0.59 -2.78 -11.97
C LYS A 9 1.33 -1.77 -11.10
N LEU A 10 0.85 -1.50 -9.90
CA LEU A 10 1.55 -0.66 -8.91
C LEU A 10 2.90 -1.27 -8.53
N GLN A 11 2.97 -2.58 -8.28
CA GLN A 11 4.22 -3.30 -8.03
C GLN A 11 5.22 -3.13 -9.18
N GLU A 12 4.78 -3.31 -10.43
CA GLU A 12 5.62 -3.09 -11.62
C GLU A 12 6.13 -1.65 -11.72
N CYS A 13 5.25 -0.66 -11.53
CA CYS A 13 5.62 0.75 -11.60
C CYS A 13 6.69 1.11 -10.54
N ILE A 14 6.51 0.66 -9.30
CA ILE A 14 7.46 0.94 -8.21
C ILE A 14 8.78 0.20 -8.46
N LYS A 15 8.75 -1.06 -8.93
CA LYS A 15 9.95 -1.85 -9.23
C LYS A 15 10.85 -1.19 -10.30
N ASN A 16 10.26 -0.44 -11.23
CA ASN A 16 11.00 0.27 -12.29
C ASN A 16 11.63 1.59 -11.83
N ILE A 17 11.19 2.15 -10.70
CA ILE A 17 11.73 3.39 -10.13
C ILE A 17 12.81 3.04 -9.10
N ASP A 18 12.55 2.01 -8.30
CA ASP A 18 13.30 1.70 -7.10
C ASP A 18 14.40 0.64 -7.38
N HIS A 19 15.53 1.12 -7.90
CA HIS A 19 16.71 0.29 -8.19
C HIS A 19 17.87 0.50 -7.20
N LYS A 20 17.71 1.34 -6.17
CA LYS A 20 18.87 1.99 -5.53
C LYS A 20 19.15 1.62 -4.06
N ASN A 21 18.27 0.93 -3.35
CA ASN A 21 18.52 0.58 -1.94
C ASN A 21 18.00 -0.82 -1.57
N ASN A 22 18.71 -1.85 -2.01
CA ASN A 22 18.44 -3.28 -1.79
C ASN A 22 18.58 -3.75 -0.33
N SER A 23 17.84 -3.18 0.62
CA SER A 23 17.80 -3.72 1.98
C SER A 23 16.38 -3.71 2.52
N SER A 24 15.86 -4.91 2.82
CA SER A 24 14.57 -5.10 3.45
C SER A 24 14.46 -4.29 4.75
N ASP A 25 15.54 -4.20 5.52
CA ASP A 25 15.58 -3.46 6.79
C ASP A 25 15.35 -1.95 6.58
N LYS A 26 15.91 -1.37 5.51
CA LYS A 26 15.69 0.04 5.18
C LYS A 26 14.24 0.32 4.83
N TYR A 27 13.60 -0.55 4.04
CA TYR A 27 12.17 -0.38 3.73
C TYR A 27 11.29 -0.58 4.95
N MET A 28 11.64 -1.49 5.86
CA MET A 28 10.93 -1.65 7.13
C MET A 28 11.05 -0.39 8.00
N LEU A 29 12.24 0.22 8.10
CA LEU A 29 12.42 1.47 8.83
C LEU A 29 11.59 2.61 8.22
N LYS A 30 11.65 2.77 6.89
CA LYS A 30 10.83 3.75 6.18
C LYS A 30 9.33 3.52 6.37
N LEU A 31 8.86 2.27 6.29
CA LEU A 31 7.47 1.94 6.58
C LEU A 31 7.07 2.41 8.00
N MET A 32 7.93 2.24 9.00
CA MET A 32 7.63 2.69 10.36
C MET A 32 7.62 4.21 10.50
N GLU A 33 8.47 4.92 9.75
CA GLU A 33 8.42 6.38 9.64
C GLU A 33 7.06 6.84 9.09
N GLU A 34 6.64 6.31 7.93
CA GLU A 34 5.37 6.72 7.30
C GLU A 34 4.14 6.34 8.15
N VAL A 35 4.20 5.23 8.89
CA VAL A 35 3.14 4.88 9.87
C VAL A 35 3.08 5.90 11.01
N GLY A 36 4.22 6.45 11.44
CA GLY A 36 4.29 7.52 12.43
C GLY A 36 3.69 8.83 11.93
N GLU A 37 4.03 9.21 10.70
CA GLU A 37 3.46 10.41 10.03
C GLU A 37 1.95 10.24 9.83
N LEU A 38 1.51 9.06 9.36
CA LEU A 38 0.09 8.70 9.28
C LEU A 38 -0.63 8.85 10.62
N ALA A 39 -0.04 8.32 11.71
CA ALA A 39 -0.62 8.45 13.04
C ALA A 39 -0.78 9.93 13.47
N GLU A 40 0.21 10.78 13.15
CA GLU A 40 0.15 12.20 13.44
C GLU A 40 -0.99 12.91 12.69
N VAL A 41 -1.10 12.70 11.38
CA VAL A 41 -2.13 13.37 10.55
C VAL A 41 -3.53 12.84 10.84
N VAL A 42 -3.67 11.55 11.17
CA VAL A 42 -4.93 10.94 11.63
C VAL A 42 -5.38 11.57 12.94
N ARG A 43 -4.47 11.73 13.91
CA ARG A 43 -4.77 12.39 15.18
C ARG A 43 -5.22 13.84 14.98
N LYS A 44 -4.66 14.53 13.98
CA LYS A 44 -5.04 15.91 13.61
C LYS A 44 -6.29 15.97 12.74
N ASN A 45 -6.81 14.84 12.25
CA ASN A 45 -7.87 14.76 11.25
C ASN A 45 -7.62 15.66 10.03
N LYS A 46 -6.36 15.75 9.58
CA LYS A 46 -5.98 16.64 8.48
C LYS A 46 -6.22 15.93 7.14
N ARG A 47 -7.28 16.36 6.45
CA ARG A 47 -7.74 15.80 5.16
C ARG A 47 -7.35 16.71 4.01
N MET A 48 -7.17 16.13 2.83
CA MET A 48 -7.01 16.88 1.59
C MET A 48 -8.32 17.63 1.25
N GLU A 49 -8.23 18.95 1.11
CA GLU A 49 -9.33 19.80 0.66
C GLU A 49 -9.27 20.04 -0.86
N LYS A 50 -10.42 20.39 -1.45
CA LYS A 50 -10.52 20.57 -2.89
C LYS A 50 -9.70 21.78 -3.34
N GLY A 51 -8.72 21.53 -4.22
CA GLY A 51 -7.85 22.57 -4.76
C GLY A 51 -6.61 22.83 -3.91
N GLU A 52 -6.44 22.09 -2.80
CA GLU A 52 -5.23 22.13 -1.99
C GLU A 52 -4.26 21.00 -2.33
N THR A 53 -3.06 21.09 -1.77
CA THR A 53 -2.04 20.05 -1.88
C THR A 53 -2.39 18.82 -1.05
N ILE A 54 -1.98 17.64 -1.51
CA ILE A 54 -2.04 16.41 -0.72
C ILE A 54 -1.06 16.44 0.47
N LYS A 55 -0.13 17.40 0.49
CA LYS A 55 0.99 17.39 1.44
C LYS A 55 0.58 17.53 2.92
N GLY A 56 1.08 16.63 3.76
CA GLY A 56 0.81 16.44 5.17
C GLY A 56 -0.65 16.11 5.45
N THR A 57 -1.30 15.33 4.58
CA THR A 57 -2.70 14.90 4.75
C THR A 57 -2.76 13.40 4.96
N ILE A 58 -3.86 12.92 5.52
CA ILE A 58 -4.13 11.48 5.66
C ILE A 58 -4.00 10.76 4.29
N GLU A 59 -4.38 11.41 3.20
CA GLU A 59 -4.28 10.86 1.85
C GLU A 59 -2.84 10.65 1.37
N GLU A 60 -1.90 11.55 1.71
CA GLU A 60 -0.47 11.38 1.41
C GLU A 60 0.10 10.22 2.22
N GLU A 61 -0.07 10.25 3.54
CA GLU A 61 0.57 9.27 4.42
C GLU A 61 0.02 7.84 4.20
N LEU A 62 -1.27 7.69 3.85
CA LEU A 62 -1.81 6.39 3.42
C LEU A 62 -1.14 5.89 2.13
N SER A 63 -0.84 6.80 1.20
CA SER A 63 -0.16 6.47 -0.05
C SER A 63 1.29 6.07 0.21
N ASP A 64 1.98 6.74 1.12
CA ASP A 64 3.37 6.46 1.49
C ASP A 64 3.50 5.14 2.26
N VAL A 65 2.56 4.84 3.17
CA VAL A 65 2.46 3.51 3.80
C VAL A 65 2.25 2.40 2.76
N LEU A 66 1.32 2.60 1.81
CA LEU A 66 1.10 1.63 0.74
C LEU A 66 2.34 1.46 -0.14
N TYR A 67 3.05 2.56 -0.44
CA TYR A 67 4.28 2.54 -1.23
C TYR A 67 5.33 1.61 -0.60
N TYR A 68 5.63 1.77 0.69
CA TYR A 68 6.63 0.92 1.34
C TYR A 68 6.18 -0.52 1.57
N ILE A 69 4.88 -0.78 1.75
CA ILE A 69 4.33 -2.15 1.71
C ILE A 69 4.66 -2.80 0.36
N VAL A 70 4.47 -2.07 -0.75
CA VAL A 70 4.77 -2.56 -2.09
C VAL A 70 6.28 -2.74 -2.31
N CYS A 71 7.13 -1.83 -1.82
CA CYS A 71 8.59 -2.01 -1.85
C CYS A 71 9.01 -3.30 -1.13
N ILE A 72 8.45 -3.55 0.06
CA ILE A 72 8.71 -4.78 0.84
C ILE A 72 8.24 -6.02 0.09
N ALA A 73 7.06 -5.99 -0.53
CA ALA A 73 6.60 -7.10 -1.36
C ALA A 73 7.56 -7.35 -2.55
N ASN A 74 7.98 -6.28 -3.23
CA ASN A 74 8.85 -6.36 -4.40
C ASN A 74 10.24 -6.90 -4.08
N ILE A 75 10.88 -6.47 -2.98
CA ILE A 75 12.23 -6.94 -2.61
C ILE A 75 12.23 -8.41 -2.16
N ASN A 76 11.09 -8.92 -1.70
CA ASN A 76 10.90 -10.32 -1.31
C ASN A 76 10.31 -11.17 -2.45
N ASP A 77 10.19 -10.64 -3.67
CA ASP A 77 9.58 -11.29 -4.83
C ASP A 77 8.16 -11.85 -4.55
N ILE A 78 7.36 -11.10 -3.78
CA ILE A 78 5.99 -11.45 -3.41
C ILE A 78 5.00 -10.85 -4.42
N ASP A 79 4.13 -11.67 -5.01
CA ASP A 79 2.93 -11.18 -5.72
C ASP A 79 1.85 -10.81 -4.70
N LEU A 80 1.77 -9.51 -4.38
CA LEU A 80 0.88 -9.02 -3.35
C LEU A 80 -0.59 -9.17 -3.75
N GLN A 81 -0.90 -9.08 -5.04
CA GLN A 81 -2.26 -9.25 -5.55
C GLN A 81 -2.74 -10.71 -5.38
N GLU A 82 -1.89 -11.69 -5.68
CA GLU A 82 -2.18 -13.10 -5.42
C GLU A 82 -2.35 -13.37 -3.92
N CYS A 83 -1.50 -12.79 -3.08
CA CYS A 83 -1.65 -12.90 -1.62
C CYS A 83 -3.02 -12.43 -1.12
N LEU A 84 -3.58 -11.35 -1.69
CA LEU A 84 -4.92 -10.87 -1.34
C LEU A 84 -6.00 -11.89 -1.69
N TYR A 85 -5.94 -12.52 -2.87
CA TYR A 85 -6.88 -13.58 -3.26
C TYR A 85 -6.76 -14.81 -2.34
N LEU A 86 -5.54 -15.25 -2.03
CA LEU A 86 -5.30 -16.39 -1.15
C LEU A 86 -5.79 -16.11 0.27
N LYS A 87 -5.49 -14.93 0.83
CA LYS A 87 -5.94 -14.55 2.17
C LYS A 87 -7.46 -14.43 2.26
N GLU A 88 -8.09 -14.00 1.18
CA GLU A 88 -9.53 -13.86 1.11
C GLU A 88 -10.26 -15.21 1.18
N LYS A 89 -9.74 -16.25 0.52
CA LYS A 89 -10.29 -17.62 0.64
C LYS A 89 -10.33 -18.07 2.10
N ILE A 90 -9.24 -17.85 2.84
CA ILE A 90 -9.14 -18.14 4.27
C ILE A 90 -10.15 -17.32 5.08
N ASN A 91 -10.36 -16.04 4.73
CA ASN A 91 -11.32 -15.19 5.42
C ASN A 91 -12.77 -15.64 5.18
N CYS A 92 -13.10 -16.09 3.97
CA CYS A 92 -14.43 -16.62 3.64
C CYS A 92 -14.80 -17.81 4.52
N GLU A 93 -13.86 -18.75 4.67
CA GLU A 93 -14.02 -19.92 5.55
C GLU A 93 -14.16 -19.50 7.01
N LYS A 94 -13.26 -18.63 7.49
CA LYS A 94 -13.25 -18.18 8.90
C LYS A 94 -14.53 -17.43 9.30
N TYR A 95 -15.00 -16.54 8.44
CA TYR A 95 -16.12 -15.63 8.75
C TYR A 95 -17.44 -16.07 8.12
N LYS A 96 -17.47 -17.24 7.46
CA LYS A 96 -18.67 -17.78 6.79
C LYS A 96 -19.35 -16.76 5.88
N ARG A 97 -18.55 -16.05 5.09
CA ARG A 97 -19.03 -15.02 4.16
C ARG A 97 -18.64 -15.34 2.74
N LYS A 98 -19.36 -14.75 1.78
CA LYS A 98 -18.99 -14.82 0.37
C LYS A 98 -17.66 -14.10 0.13
N ASN A 99 -16.96 -14.56 -0.89
CA ASN A 99 -15.73 -13.94 -1.36
C ASN A 99 -16.06 -12.55 -1.92
N MET A 100 -15.29 -11.55 -1.47
CA MET A 100 -15.48 -10.17 -1.90
C MET A 100 -15.10 -9.93 -3.38
N PHE A 101 -14.41 -10.88 -4.00
CA PHE A 101 -14.00 -10.81 -5.41
C PHE A 101 -14.89 -11.65 -6.34
N ASP A 102 -15.79 -12.46 -5.79
CA ASP A 102 -16.78 -13.16 -6.60
C ASP A 102 -17.84 -12.14 -7.06
N LYS A 103 -18.09 -12.07 -8.38
CA LYS A 103 -19.13 -11.23 -8.98
C LYS A 103 -20.51 -11.88 -8.91
#